data_AF-A0A7C0YTA6-F1
#
_entry.id   AF-A0A7C0YTA6-F1
#
_cell.length_a   1.000
_cell.length_b   1.000
_cell.length_c   1.000
_cell.angle_alpha   90.00
_cell.angle_beta   90.00
_cell.angle_gamma   90.00
#
_symmetry.space_group_name_H-M   'P 1'
#
loop_
_entity.id
_entity.type
_entity.pdbx_description
1 polymer ?
#
loop_
_entity_poly.entity_id
_entity_poly.type
_entity_poly.pdbx_seq_one_letter_code
_entity_poly.pdbx_strand_id
1 'polypeptide(L)'
;MFKIFGAPMEKEEIALQKQKKEEKKVATELIEGIDIGKKLSVRKKIIEELMNLHRMEEKAKARDRLFDLKSGKMVDEIVGEYEDIVDLSPPKKDNIEVVELHPIHKPFSYIRIVYDNKKHEYQYEVLEPTLSIEENRIFEFLKETLIKTMDIELTEFSEDEARDYLRKNVEIAIRDYSISLSDVSKEKIMYYIIRDFLGYGKIDVLMYDPMIEDISCDAPRVPIYIYHRNYESLKTNISFSSEAELDSFVIQLAQKCGRHISIARPLMDATMPDGSRIQACLSREVSSMGSNFTIRRFREEPLTPSHLVEFNTISPEIAAYFWLAIENGASAVLAGGTASGKTTSLNALCLFIPPEMKIVSIEDTREINLPHPNWIASVTREGTAESGEGSKVGMFDLLKAALRQRPEYILVGE
;
A
#
# COMPACT_ATOMS: atom_id res chain seq x y z
N MET A 1 -34.38 16.75 -88.24
CA MET A 1 -35.21 17.97 -88.10
C MET A 1 -36.30 17.65 -87.08
N PHE A 2 -36.13 18.07 -85.82
CA PHE A 2 -37.10 17.83 -84.74
C PHE A 2 -37.42 19.17 -84.06
N LYS A 3 -38.70 19.53 -84.04
CA LYS A 3 -39.33 20.30 -82.97
C LYS A 3 -40.85 20.16 -83.08
N ILE A 4 -41.48 19.63 -82.03
CA ILE A 4 -42.92 19.65 -81.79
C ILE A 4 -43.13 20.17 -80.36
N PHE A 5 -43.89 21.27 -80.30
CA PHE A 5 -44.89 21.75 -79.33
C PHE A 5 -44.71 21.57 -77.81
N GLY A 6 -44.95 22.69 -77.10
CA GLY A 6 -45.11 22.77 -75.65
C GLY A 6 -46.41 23.47 -75.23
N ALA A 7 -46.86 23.06 -74.04
CA ALA A 7 -47.73 23.68 -73.01
C ALA A 7 -48.12 22.53 -72.02
N PRO A 8 -48.57 22.70 -70.75
CA PRO A 8 -48.62 23.85 -69.83
C PRO A 8 -48.25 23.45 -68.36
N MET A 9 -47.12 23.87 -67.77
CA MET A 9 -46.76 23.52 -66.37
C MET A 9 -46.87 24.67 -65.34
N GLU A 10 -46.95 25.93 -65.75
CA GLU A 10 -46.78 27.06 -64.80
C GLU A 10 -48.02 27.37 -63.92
N LYS A 11 -49.24 26.98 -64.32
CA LYS A 11 -50.45 27.32 -63.54
C LYS A 11 -50.71 26.40 -62.34
N GLU A 12 -50.30 25.14 -62.40
CA GLU A 12 -50.47 24.18 -61.30
C GLU A 12 -49.47 24.41 -60.16
N GLU A 13 -48.24 24.83 -60.48
CA GLU A 13 -47.22 25.16 -59.48
C GLU A 13 -47.60 26.37 -58.63
N ILE A 14 -48.23 27.38 -59.23
CA ILE A 14 -48.66 28.60 -58.51
C ILE A 14 -49.83 28.29 -57.56
N ALA A 15 -50.73 27.38 -57.93
CA ALA A 15 -51.84 26.95 -57.08
C ALA A 15 -51.33 26.14 -55.86
N LEU A 16 -50.37 25.23 -56.08
CA LEU A 16 -49.78 24.41 -55.03
C LEU A 16 -48.96 25.24 -54.03
N GLN A 17 -48.29 26.30 -54.49
CA GLN A 17 -47.56 27.23 -53.61
C GLN A 17 -48.50 28.07 -52.74
N LYS A 18 -49.67 28.49 -53.24
CA LYS A 18 -50.66 29.20 -52.42
C LYS A 18 -51.24 28.31 -51.32
N GLN A 19 -51.58 27.07 -51.64
CA GLN A 19 -52.15 26.12 -50.69
C GLN A 19 -51.17 25.78 -49.54
N LYS A 20 -49.88 25.56 -49.86
CA LYS A 20 -48.82 25.38 -48.84
C LYS A 20 -48.62 26.60 -47.94
N LYS A 21 -48.91 27.80 -48.43
CA LYS A 21 -48.76 29.04 -47.67
C LYS A 21 -49.92 29.24 -46.67
N GLU A 22 -51.12 28.81 -47.05
CA GLU A 22 -52.30 28.80 -46.17
C GLU A 22 -52.20 27.74 -45.08
N GLU A 23 -51.75 26.52 -45.41
CA GLU A 23 -51.53 25.46 -44.41
C GLU A 23 -50.47 25.85 -43.37
N LYS A 24 -49.39 26.53 -43.80
CA LYS A 24 -48.39 27.07 -42.87
C LYS A 24 -48.99 28.12 -41.94
N LYS A 25 -49.90 28.96 -42.43
CA LYS A 25 -50.52 30.02 -41.62
C LYS A 25 -51.42 29.44 -40.53
N VAL A 26 -52.24 28.45 -40.88
CA VAL A 26 -53.12 27.72 -39.95
C VAL A 26 -52.30 26.94 -38.91
N ALA A 27 -51.20 26.30 -39.32
CA ALA A 27 -50.30 25.61 -38.39
C ALA A 27 -49.61 26.59 -37.42
N THR A 28 -49.31 27.82 -37.86
CA THR A 28 -48.68 28.85 -37.02
C THR A 28 -49.67 29.38 -35.98
N GLU A 29 -50.92 29.63 -36.36
CA GLU A 29 -51.99 30.06 -35.45
C GLU A 29 -52.34 28.97 -34.40
N LEU A 30 -52.27 27.69 -34.75
CA LEU A 30 -52.44 26.55 -33.83
C LEU A 30 -51.30 26.40 -32.82
N ILE A 31 -50.07 26.80 -33.19
CA ILE A 31 -48.89 26.78 -32.32
C ILE A 31 -48.89 27.98 -31.36
N GLU A 32 -49.40 29.14 -31.79
CA GLU A 32 -49.52 30.35 -30.95
C GLU A 32 -50.53 30.21 -29.80
N GLY A 33 -51.51 29.31 -29.92
CA GLY A 33 -52.51 29.03 -28.86
C GLY A 33 -52.03 28.11 -27.74
N ILE A 34 -50.88 27.45 -27.89
CA ILE A 34 -50.29 26.59 -26.86
C ILE A 34 -49.09 27.33 -26.30
N ASP A 35 -49.19 27.86 -25.08
CA ASP A 35 -48.08 28.49 -24.36
C ASP A 35 -47.07 27.41 -23.92
N ILE A 36 -46.38 26.86 -24.92
CA ILE A 36 -45.30 25.86 -24.83
C ILE A 36 -44.18 26.44 -23.96
N GLY A 37 -43.98 27.77 -23.99
CA GLY A 37 -43.05 28.50 -23.14
C GLY A 37 -43.36 28.36 -21.65
N LYS A 38 -44.62 28.58 -21.22
CA LYS A 38 -45.02 28.34 -19.82
C LYS A 38 -44.93 26.88 -19.41
N LYS A 39 -45.36 25.94 -20.26
CA LYS A 39 -45.25 24.49 -19.92
C LYS A 39 -43.80 24.01 -19.85
N LEU A 40 -42.92 24.47 -20.73
CA LEU A 40 -41.48 24.16 -20.68
C LEU A 40 -40.78 24.85 -19.53
N SER A 41 -41.17 26.07 -19.17
CA SER A 41 -40.66 26.80 -18.02
C SER A 41 -41.04 26.12 -16.70
N VAL A 42 -42.30 25.70 -16.56
CA VAL A 42 -42.77 24.92 -15.40
C VAL A 42 -42.09 23.56 -15.35
N ARG A 43 -41.95 22.85 -16.49
CA ARG A 43 -41.27 21.56 -16.56
C ARG A 43 -39.76 21.69 -16.26
N LYS A 44 -39.10 22.75 -16.72
CA LYS A 44 -37.70 23.06 -16.35
C LYS A 44 -37.58 23.36 -14.87
N LYS A 45 -38.45 24.19 -14.29
CA LYS A 45 -38.46 24.48 -12.85
C LYS A 45 -38.67 23.23 -12.02
N ILE A 46 -39.62 22.36 -12.38
CA ILE A 46 -39.87 21.09 -11.69
C ILE A 46 -38.67 20.14 -11.83
N ILE A 47 -38.04 20.06 -13.01
CA ILE A 47 -36.83 19.25 -13.20
C ILE A 47 -35.64 19.81 -12.40
N GLU A 48 -35.50 21.12 -12.32
CA GLU A 48 -34.43 21.80 -11.59
C GLU A 48 -34.65 21.72 -10.07
N GLU A 49 -35.90 21.80 -9.59
CA GLU A 49 -36.29 21.48 -8.21
C GLU A 49 -36.12 19.99 -7.90
N LEU A 50 -36.48 19.08 -8.80
CA LEU A 50 -36.26 17.64 -8.62
C LEU A 50 -34.77 17.31 -8.63
N MET A 51 -33.96 17.94 -9.48
CA MET A 51 -32.50 17.79 -9.48
C MET A 51 -31.87 18.41 -8.22
N ASN A 52 -32.40 19.51 -7.72
CA ASN A 52 -31.94 20.10 -6.45
C ASN A 52 -32.38 19.27 -5.24
N LEU A 53 -33.60 18.74 -5.23
CA LEU A 53 -34.08 17.78 -4.21
C LEU A 53 -33.25 16.50 -4.26
N HIS A 54 -32.96 15.96 -5.45
CA HIS A 54 -32.11 14.78 -5.60
C HIS A 54 -30.65 15.07 -5.22
N ARG A 55 -30.11 16.25 -5.55
CA ARG A 55 -28.77 16.68 -5.08
C ARG A 55 -28.72 16.98 -3.59
N MET A 56 -29.82 17.44 -2.98
CA MET A 56 -29.91 17.68 -1.54
C MET A 56 -30.11 16.38 -0.78
N GLU A 57 -30.89 15.43 -1.30
CA GLU A 57 -31.00 14.06 -0.79
C GLU A 57 -29.70 13.28 -0.98
N GLU A 58 -29.03 13.40 -2.13
CA GLU A 58 -27.72 12.81 -2.35
C GLU A 58 -26.65 13.50 -1.52
N LYS A 59 -26.69 14.82 -1.30
CA LYS A 59 -25.76 15.49 -0.39
C LYS A 59 -26.07 15.19 1.07
N ALA A 60 -27.31 14.96 1.46
CA ALA A 60 -27.68 14.55 2.81
C ALA A 60 -27.25 13.10 3.06
N LYS A 61 -27.60 12.17 2.14
CA LYS A 61 -27.16 10.77 2.17
C LYS A 61 -25.65 10.64 2.00
N ALA A 62 -25.00 11.47 1.19
CA ALA A 62 -23.55 11.50 1.04
C ALA A 62 -22.90 12.18 2.23
N ARG A 63 -23.53 13.13 2.91
CA ARG A 63 -22.96 13.75 4.12
C ARG A 63 -23.12 12.83 5.33
N ASP A 64 -24.21 12.08 5.44
CA ASP A 64 -24.36 10.99 6.42
C ASP A 64 -23.37 9.85 6.09
N ARG A 65 -23.31 9.38 4.83
CA ARG A 65 -22.31 8.37 4.39
C ARG A 65 -20.87 8.84 4.50
N LEU A 66 -20.57 10.13 4.30
CA LEU A 66 -19.23 10.69 4.45
C LEU A 66 -18.90 10.91 5.93
N PHE A 67 -19.89 11.12 6.80
CA PHE A 67 -19.70 11.09 8.24
C PHE A 67 -19.42 9.66 8.72
N ASP A 68 -20.14 8.67 8.17
CA ASP A 68 -19.98 7.24 8.47
C ASP A 68 -18.70 6.64 7.84
N LEU A 69 -18.28 7.11 6.65
CA LEU A 69 -16.99 6.77 6.01
C LEU A 69 -15.82 7.37 6.79
N LYS A 70 -15.92 8.65 7.19
CA LYS A 70 -14.84 9.32 7.95
C LYS A 70 -14.74 8.85 9.39
N SER A 71 -15.78 8.22 9.94
CA SER A 71 -15.76 7.69 11.31
C SER A 71 -15.46 6.19 11.39
N GLY A 72 -15.20 5.50 10.27
CA GLY A 72 -14.95 4.05 10.24
C GLY A 72 -16.14 3.17 10.64
N LYS A 73 -17.31 3.76 10.91
CA LYS A 73 -18.46 3.06 11.50
C LYS A 73 -19.20 2.15 10.53
N MET A 74 -19.20 2.48 9.23
CA MET A 74 -19.88 1.64 8.24
C MET A 74 -19.18 0.31 7.96
N VAL A 75 -17.87 0.21 8.19
CA VAL A 75 -17.16 -1.08 8.05
C VAL A 75 -17.53 -1.97 9.24
N ASP A 76 -17.48 -1.45 10.47
CA ASP A 76 -17.85 -2.23 11.66
C ASP A 76 -19.34 -2.60 11.70
N GLU A 77 -20.27 -1.76 11.20
CA GLU A 77 -21.70 -2.07 11.18
C GLU A 77 -22.15 -2.97 10.02
N ILE A 78 -21.50 -2.93 8.85
CA ILE A 78 -21.73 -3.92 7.77
C ILE A 78 -21.10 -5.28 8.12
N VAL A 79 -19.94 -5.25 8.80
CA VAL A 79 -19.21 -6.45 9.22
C VAL A 79 -19.77 -7.04 10.53
N GLY A 80 -20.64 -6.32 11.24
CA GLY A 80 -21.32 -6.78 12.46
C GLY A 80 -22.18 -8.04 12.29
N GLU A 81 -22.46 -8.47 11.06
CA GLU A 81 -23.16 -9.73 10.74
C GLU A 81 -22.26 -10.83 10.11
N TYR A 82 -20.99 -10.55 9.83
CA TYR A 82 -20.05 -11.54 9.26
C TYR A 82 -18.96 -11.87 10.27
N GLU A 83 -19.26 -12.85 11.14
CA GLU A 83 -18.20 -13.64 11.76
C GLU A 83 -17.39 -14.31 10.64
N ASP A 84 -16.20 -13.75 10.40
CA ASP A 84 -15.04 -14.36 9.78
C ASP A 84 -15.01 -14.51 8.24
N ILE A 85 -14.59 -13.42 7.55
CA ILE A 85 -14.08 -13.47 6.15
C ILE A 85 -12.88 -14.44 6.03
N VAL A 86 -12.17 -14.64 7.14
CA VAL A 86 -10.99 -15.51 7.30
C VAL A 86 -11.36 -16.65 8.23
N ASP A 87 -11.11 -17.91 7.84
CA ASP A 87 -11.36 -19.04 8.73
C ASP A 87 -10.36 -19.06 9.90
N LEU A 88 -10.84 -18.69 11.10
CA LEU A 88 -10.07 -18.71 12.34
C LEU A 88 -10.18 -20.03 13.10
N SER A 89 -10.84 -21.05 12.53
CA SER A 89 -11.02 -22.35 13.17
C SER A 89 -9.66 -22.94 13.56
N PRO A 90 -9.57 -23.57 14.75
CA PRO A 90 -8.32 -24.16 15.21
C PRO A 90 -7.81 -25.24 14.23
N PRO A 91 -6.50 -25.50 14.19
CA PRO A 91 -5.92 -26.53 13.34
C PRO A 91 -6.60 -27.90 13.59
N LYS A 92 -6.96 -28.61 12.51
CA LYS A 92 -7.66 -29.91 12.60
C LYS A 92 -6.81 -31.06 13.18
N LYS A 93 -5.54 -30.83 13.50
CA LYS A 93 -4.61 -31.86 13.97
C LYS A 93 -4.47 -31.77 15.47
N ASP A 94 -4.78 -32.86 16.18
CA ASP A 94 -4.73 -32.93 17.64
C ASP A 94 -3.34 -32.66 18.26
N ASN A 95 -2.26 -32.74 17.46
CA ASN A 95 -0.90 -32.43 17.91
C ASN A 95 -0.50 -30.95 17.77
N ILE A 96 -1.37 -30.11 17.22
CA ILE A 96 -1.09 -28.68 17.02
C ILE A 96 -1.86 -27.89 18.06
N GLU A 97 -1.14 -27.12 18.87
CA GLU A 97 -1.71 -26.22 19.88
C GLU A 97 -1.58 -24.78 19.41
N VAL A 98 -2.64 -23.98 19.60
CA VAL A 98 -2.61 -22.54 19.30
C VAL A 98 -2.04 -21.81 20.51
N VAL A 99 -0.93 -21.12 20.31
CA VAL A 99 -0.20 -20.38 21.35
C VAL A 99 -0.63 -18.92 21.35
N GLU A 100 -0.70 -18.32 20.16
CA GLU A 100 -1.06 -16.92 19.97
C GLU A 100 -1.94 -16.75 18.74
N LEU A 101 -2.90 -15.83 18.81
CA LEU A 101 -3.74 -15.42 17.68
C LEU A 101 -4.00 -13.93 17.83
N HIS A 102 -3.58 -13.13 16.84
CA HIS A 102 -3.88 -11.71 16.83
C HIS A 102 -4.12 -11.18 15.41
N PRO A 103 -4.93 -10.13 15.25
CA PRO A 103 -5.23 -9.53 13.96
C PRO A 103 -4.09 -8.61 13.48
N ILE A 104 -3.89 -8.54 12.17
CA ILE A 104 -3.01 -7.55 11.52
C ILE A 104 -3.88 -6.48 10.82
N HIS A 105 -4.75 -6.90 9.91
CA HIS A 105 -5.75 -6.01 9.30
C HIS A 105 -7.14 -6.62 9.46
N LYS A 106 -7.89 -6.17 10.46
CA LYS A 106 -9.28 -6.63 10.63
C LYS A 106 -10.14 -6.19 9.44
N PRO A 107 -11.08 -7.03 8.96
CA PRO A 107 -11.32 -8.44 9.29
C PRO A 107 -10.60 -9.44 8.34
N PHE A 108 -9.56 -9.02 7.63
CA PHE A 108 -9.00 -9.74 6.49
C PHE A 108 -7.72 -10.53 6.77
N SER A 109 -6.90 -10.13 7.73
CA SER A 109 -5.64 -10.83 8.01
C SER A 109 -5.38 -10.98 9.49
N TYR A 110 -4.99 -12.21 9.86
CA TYR A 110 -4.65 -12.61 11.22
C TYR A 110 -3.38 -13.43 11.16
N ILE A 111 -2.65 -13.44 12.27
CA ILE A 111 -1.51 -14.31 12.45
C ILE A 111 -1.83 -15.26 13.58
N ARG A 112 -1.37 -16.50 13.44
CA ARG A 112 -1.53 -17.53 14.44
C ARG A 112 -0.19 -18.23 14.66
N ILE A 113 0.28 -18.22 15.89
CA ILE A 113 1.47 -19.00 16.29
C ILE A 113 0.97 -20.31 16.86
N VAL A 114 1.46 -21.41 16.28
CA VAL A 114 1.10 -22.75 16.69
C VAL A 114 2.32 -23.53 17.13
N TYR A 115 2.14 -24.46 18.05
CA TYR A 115 3.18 -25.38 18.51
C TYR A 115 2.85 -26.80 18.08
N ASP A 116 3.75 -27.44 17.33
CA ASP A 116 3.62 -28.84 16.92
C ASP A 116 4.24 -29.75 17.99
N ASN A 117 3.40 -30.36 18.81
CA ASN A 117 3.79 -31.26 19.89
C ASN A 117 4.55 -32.51 19.43
N LYS A 118 4.47 -32.91 18.14
CA LYS A 118 5.22 -34.06 17.62
C LYS A 118 6.64 -33.69 17.21
N LYS A 119 6.83 -32.47 16.70
CA LYS A 119 8.11 -31.98 16.20
C LYS A 119 8.85 -31.10 17.20
N HIS A 120 8.15 -30.64 18.25
CA HIS A 120 8.65 -29.69 19.22
C HIS A 120 9.12 -28.39 18.57
N GLU A 121 8.35 -27.90 17.59
CA GLU A 121 8.65 -26.67 16.84
C GLU A 121 7.44 -25.72 16.86
N TYR A 122 7.73 -24.42 16.95
CA TYR A 122 6.74 -23.38 16.70
C TYR A 122 6.63 -23.11 15.19
N GLN A 123 5.43 -22.77 14.73
CA GLN A 123 5.16 -22.38 13.35
C GLN A 123 4.34 -21.09 13.33
N TYR A 124 4.61 -20.26 12.33
CA TYR A 124 3.91 -19.00 12.13
C TYR A 124 2.93 -19.15 10.98
N GLU A 125 1.63 -19.03 11.24
CA GLU A 125 0.59 -19.15 10.23
C GLU A 125 -0.04 -17.80 9.93
N VAL A 126 0.06 -17.37 8.66
CA VAL A 126 -0.70 -16.25 8.13
C VAL A 126 -2.07 -16.74 7.67
N LEU A 127 -3.12 -16.13 8.21
CA LEU A 127 -4.51 -16.40 7.87
C LEU A 127 -5.06 -15.22 7.07
N GLU A 128 -5.36 -15.46 5.79
CA GLU A 128 -5.95 -14.50 4.86
C GLU A 128 -7.26 -15.07 4.28
N PRO A 129 -8.09 -14.26 3.60
CA PRO A 129 -9.37 -14.72 3.08
C PRO A 129 -9.16 -15.75 1.99
N THR A 130 -9.71 -16.95 2.14
CA THR A 130 -9.58 -17.97 1.09
C THR A 130 -10.45 -17.62 -0.12
N LEU A 131 -9.83 -17.65 -1.30
CA LEU A 131 -10.53 -17.54 -2.59
C LEU A 131 -10.85 -18.94 -3.12
N SER A 132 -12.10 -19.15 -3.50
CA SER A 132 -12.49 -20.29 -4.33
C SER A 132 -11.82 -20.23 -5.71
N ILE A 133 -11.87 -21.33 -6.46
CA ILE A 133 -11.29 -21.40 -7.82
C ILE A 133 -11.89 -20.33 -8.74
N GLU A 134 -13.18 -20.07 -8.61
CA GLU A 134 -13.90 -19.06 -9.41
C GLU A 134 -13.49 -17.65 -9.00
N GLU A 135 -13.48 -17.36 -7.70
CA GLU A 135 -13.04 -16.07 -7.18
C GLU A 135 -11.58 -15.77 -7.56
N ASN A 136 -10.69 -16.76 -7.50
CA ASN A 136 -9.29 -16.58 -7.90
C ASN A 136 -9.15 -16.28 -9.40
N ARG A 137 -9.97 -16.91 -10.26
CA ARG A 137 -9.97 -16.58 -11.71
C ARG A 137 -10.45 -15.16 -11.95
N ILE A 138 -11.47 -14.71 -11.22
CA ILE A 138 -11.99 -13.35 -11.33
C ILE A 138 -10.96 -12.35 -10.80
N PHE A 139 -10.30 -12.65 -9.68
CA PHE A 139 -9.21 -11.84 -9.14
C PHE A 139 -8.08 -11.65 -10.17
N GLU A 140 -7.55 -12.73 -10.75
CA GLU A 140 -6.47 -12.63 -11.75
C GLU A 140 -6.92 -11.85 -12.99
N PHE A 141 -8.15 -12.05 -13.45
CA PHE A 141 -8.72 -11.28 -14.57
C PHE A 141 -8.81 -9.78 -14.25
N LEU A 142 -9.31 -9.41 -13.07
CA LEU A 142 -9.42 -8.02 -12.64
C LEU A 142 -8.03 -7.39 -12.45
N LYS A 143 -7.09 -8.12 -11.85
CA LYS A 143 -5.70 -7.70 -11.68
C LYS A 143 -5.02 -7.40 -13.01
N GLU A 144 -5.13 -8.31 -13.98
CA GLU A 144 -4.60 -8.09 -15.33
C GLU A 144 -5.27 -6.90 -16.04
N THR A 145 -6.58 -6.75 -15.86
CA THR A 145 -7.32 -5.63 -16.45
C THR A 145 -6.82 -4.30 -15.90
N LEU A 146 -6.70 -4.20 -14.57
CA LEU A 146 -6.16 -3.02 -13.91
C LEU A 146 -4.75 -2.67 -14.41
N ILE A 147 -3.84 -3.65 -14.48
CA ILE A 147 -2.47 -3.45 -14.98
C ILE A 147 -2.47 -2.87 -16.41
N LYS A 148 -3.42 -3.29 -17.27
CA LYS A 148 -3.50 -2.83 -18.67
C LYS A 148 -4.20 -1.47 -18.82
N THR A 149 -5.07 -1.10 -17.89
CA THR A 149 -5.90 0.12 -17.98
C THR A 149 -5.39 1.28 -17.12
N MET A 150 -4.56 1.01 -16.12
CA MET A 150 -4.06 2.02 -15.21
C MET A 150 -2.88 2.77 -15.83
N ASP A 151 -3.12 4.02 -16.22
CA ASP A 151 -2.12 4.94 -16.75
C ASP A 151 -1.50 5.86 -15.67
N ILE A 152 -1.94 5.75 -14.42
CA ILE A 152 -1.52 6.64 -13.33
C ILE A 152 -0.59 5.90 -12.37
N GLU A 153 0.53 6.54 -12.03
CA GLU A 153 1.39 6.09 -10.95
C GLU A 153 0.68 6.29 -9.60
N LEU A 154 0.35 5.18 -8.93
CA LEU A 154 -0.34 5.21 -7.64
C LEU A 154 0.47 5.92 -6.53
N THR A 155 1.77 6.08 -6.73
CA THR A 155 2.70 6.77 -5.84
C THR A 155 2.43 8.27 -5.70
N GLU A 156 1.67 8.88 -6.61
CA GLU A 156 1.29 10.30 -6.53
C GLU A 156 0.11 10.57 -5.59
N PHE A 157 -0.61 9.52 -5.19
CA PHE A 157 -1.77 9.64 -4.31
C PHE A 157 -1.41 9.40 -2.84
N SER A 158 -2.22 9.97 -1.94
CA SER A 158 -2.29 9.42 -0.59
C SER A 158 -2.81 7.97 -0.62
N GLU A 159 -2.48 7.20 0.42
CA GLU A 159 -2.87 5.79 0.51
C GLU A 159 -4.40 5.60 0.42
N ASP A 160 -5.16 6.49 1.07
CA ASP A 160 -6.63 6.45 1.04
C ASP A 160 -7.18 6.78 -0.35
N GLU A 161 -6.62 7.79 -1.04
CA GLU A 161 -7.01 8.11 -2.41
C GLU A 161 -6.68 6.98 -3.38
N ALA A 162 -5.54 6.32 -3.21
CA ALA A 162 -5.13 5.17 -4.02
C ALA A 162 -6.07 3.98 -3.82
N ARG A 163 -6.49 3.71 -2.56
CA ARG A 163 -7.50 2.68 -2.24
C ARG A 163 -8.84 2.97 -2.90
N ASP A 164 -9.34 4.20 -2.78
CA ASP A 164 -10.60 4.61 -3.39
C ASP A 164 -10.54 4.52 -4.92
N TYR A 165 -9.41 4.89 -5.51
CA TYR A 165 -9.16 4.77 -6.95
C TYR A 165 -9.21 3.32 -7.41
N LEU A 166 -8.48 2.42 -6.75
CA LEU A 166 -8.50 0.98 -7.06
C LEU A 166 -9.91 0.41 -6.92
N ARG A 167 -10.61 0.72 -5.82
CA ARG A 167 -11.98 0.25 -5.57
C ARG A 167 -12.92 0.65 -6.69
N LYS A 168 -12.89 1.91 -7.11
CA LYS A 168 -13.71 2.43 -8.20
C LYS A 168 -13.42 1.73 -9.53
N ASN A 169 -12.15 1.50 -9.86
CA ASN A 169 -11.78 0.85 -11.13
C ASN A 169 -12.19 -0.63 -11.14
N VAL A 170 -12.09 -1.33 -10.01
CA VAL A 170 -12.60 -2.70 -9.86
C VAL A 170 -14.11 -2.73 -10.06
N GLU A 171 -14.86 -1.79 -9.49
CA GLU A 171 -16.31 -1.71 -9.67
C GLU A 171 -16.73 -1.43 -11.11
N ILE A 172 -15.96 -0.60 -11.83
CA ILE A 172 -16.16 -0.36 -13.26
C ILE A 172 -15.92 -1.66 -14.04
N ALA A 173 -14.80 -2.34 -13.81
CA ALA A 173 -14.50 -3.59 -14.49
C ALA A 173 -15.56 -4.68 -14.22
N ILE A 174 -16.01 -4.83 -12.97
CA ILE A 174 -17.09 -5.77 -12.63
C ILE A 174 -18.36 -5.47 -13.43
N ARG A 175 -18.73 -4.19 -13.55
CA ARG A 175 -19.92 -3.75 -14.30
C ARG A 175 -19.76 -3.96 -15.80
N ASP A 176 -18.65 -3.52 -16.37
CA ASP A 176 -18.40 -3.54 -17.83
C ASP A 176 -18.33 -4.97 -18.36
N TYR A 177 -17.75 -5.89 -17.60
CA TYR A 177 -17.67 -7.31 -17.95
C TYR A 177 -18.86 -8.12 -17.42
N SER A 178 -19.86 -7.48 -16.80
CA SER A 178 -21.07 -8.14 -16.26
C SER A 178 -20.75 -9.32 -15.33
N ILE A 179 -19.72 -9.15 -14.49
CA ILE A 179 -19.28 -10.16 -13.53
C ILE A 179 -20.26 -10.18 -12.35
N SER A 180 -20.77 -11.37 -12.00
CA SER A 180 -21.64 -11.56 -10.84
C SER A 180 -20.82 -12.03 -9.65
N LEU A 181 -20.76 -11.22 -8.59
CA LEU A 181 -20.09 -11.54 -7.32
C LEU A 181 -21.01 -11.25 -6.15
N SER A 182 -20.87 -12.03 -5.08
CA SER A 182 -21.44 -11.64 -3.78
C SER A 182 -20.65 -10.48 -3.17
N ASP A 183 -21.26 -9.72 -2.26
CA ASP A 183 -20.56 -8.63 -1.57
C ASP A 183 -19.33 -9.14 -0.81
N VAL A 184 -19.43 -10.31 -0.17
CA VAL A 184 -18.31 -10.96 0.52
C VAL A 184 -17.18 -11.30 -0.45
N SER A 185 -17.50 -11.93 -1.58
CA SER A 185 -16.51 -12.29 -2.61
C SER A 185 -15.82 -11.04 -3.17
N LYS A 186 -16.57 -9.96 -3.36
CA LYS A 186 -16.04 -8.67 -3.81
C LYS A 186 -15.04 -8.10 -2.80
N GLU A 187 -15.36 -8.09 -1.51
CA GLU A 187 -14.44 -7.59 -0.48
C GLU A 187 -13.19 -8.48 -0.33
N LYS A 188 -13.33 -9.81 -0.44
CA LYS A 188 -12.17 -10.73 -0.50
C LYS A 188 -11.23 -10.40 -1.66
N ILE A 189 -11.78 -10.24 -2.86
CA ILE A 189 -10.99 -9.88 -4.06
C ILE A 189 -10.36 -8.49 -3.89
N MET A 190 -11.10 -7.53 -3.33
CA MET A 190 -10.60 -6.18 -3.06
C MET A 190 -9.41 -6.20 -2.12
N TYR A 191 -9.45 -7.01 -1.06
CA TYR A 191 -8.31 -7.20 -0.15
C TYR A 191 -7.05 -7.59 -0.92
N TYR A 192 -7.13 -8.61 -1.78
CA TYR A 192 -5.98 -9.05 -2.58
C TYR A 192 -5.49 -7.99 -3.58
N ILE A 193 -6.39 -7.22 -4.18
CA ILE A 193 -6.01 -6.12 -5.08
C ILE A 193 -5.26 -5.03 -4.31
N ILE A 194 -5.77 -4.59 -3.16
CA ILE A 194 -5.09 -3.58 -2.33
C ILE A 194 -3.73 -4.11 -1.86
N ARG A 195 -3.68 -5.34 -1.36
CA ARG A 195 -2.48 -6.01 -0.88
C ARG A 195 -1.39 -6.11 -1.97
N ASP A 196 -1.78 -6.41 -3.20
CA ASP A 196 -0.83 -6.62 -4.30
C ASP A 196 -0.39 -5.31 -4.98
N PHE A 197 -1.26 -4.28 -5.05
CA PHE A 197 -0.94 -3.01 -5.71
C PHE A 197 -0.33 -1.96 -4.77
N LEU A 198 -0.81 -1.86 -3.52
CA LEU A 198 -0.34 -0.88 -2.54
C LEU A 198 0.60 -1.52 -1.50
N GLY A 199 0.27 -2.76 -1.10
CA GLY A 199 1.02 -3.54 -0.13
C GLY A 199 2.31 -4.18 -0.67
N TYR A 200 2.73 -5.26 -0.03
CA TYR A 200 3.90 -6.06 -0.38
C TYR A 200 3.52 -7.45 -0.90
N GLY A 201 2.29 -7.62 -1.40
CA GLY A 201 1.81 -8.88 -1.96
C GLY A 201 1.83 -10.04 -0.96
N LYS A 202 2.49 -11.15 -1.29
CA LYS A 202 2.48 -12.35 -0.45
C LYS A 202 3.11 -12.18 0.94
N ILE A 203 4.00 -11.21 1.11
CA ILE A 203 4.65 -10.95 2.41
C ILE A 203 4.00 -9.80 3.16
N ASP A 204 2.89 -9.24 2.66
CA ASP A 204 2.26 -8.04 3.20
C ASP A 204 1.95 -8.16 4.70
N VAL A 205 1.30 -9.26 5.11
CA VAL A 205 1.00 -9.53 6.52
C VAL A 205 2.27 -9.58 7.37
N LEU A 206 3.36 -10.17 6.86
CA LEU A 206 4.65 -10.23 7.57
C LEU A 206 5.28 -8.83 7.71
N MET A 207 5.07 -7.96 6.71
CA MET A 207 5.54 -6.57 6.70
C MET A 207 4.68 -5.65 7.57
N TYR A 208 3.56 -6.10 8.13
CA TYR A 208 2.76 -5.32 9.07
C TYR A 208 2.78 -5.88 10.49
N ASP A 209 3.36 -7.06 10.71
CA ASP A 209 3.58 -7.60 12.04
C ASP A 209 4.78 -6.89 12.72
N PRO A 210 4.57 -6.19 13.85
CA PRO A 210 5.63 -5.49 14.58
C PRO A 210 6.57 -6.44 15.36
N MET A 211 6.21 -7.71 15.50
CA MET A 211 7.01 -8.73 16.19
C MET A 211 8.04 -9.42 15.29
N ILE A 212 7.98 -9.18 13.97
CA ILE A 212 8.94 -9.71 13.00
C ILE A 212 10.11 -8.76 12.83
N GLU A 213 11.33 -9.29 12.96
CA GLU A 213 12.59 -8.55 12.76
C GLU A 213 13.21 -8.85 11.40
N ASP A 214 13.21 -10.11 10.97
CA ASP A 214 13.76 -10.53 9.68
C ASP A 214 12.77 -11.40 8.92
N ILE A 215 12.78 -11.31 7.59
CA ILE A 215 12.01 -12.14 6.66
C ILE A 215 12.97 -12.69 5.60
N SER A 216 13.05 -14.01 5.47
CA SER A 216 13.97 -14.70 4.57
C SER A 216 13.21 -15.65 3.64
N CYS A 217 13.34 -15.42 2.34
CA CYS A 217 12.87 -16.33 1.30
C CYS A 217 14.07 -16.90 0.56
N ASP A 218 14.42 -18.16 0.84
CA ASP A 218 15.67 -18.76 0.35
C ASP A 218 15.57 -19.31 -1.08
N ALA A 219 14.39 -19.78 -1.49
CA ALA A 219 14.17 -20.39 -2.80
C ALA A 219 12.67 -20.59 -3.13
N PRO A 220 12.32 -20.82 -4.41
CA PRO A 220 10.99 -21.27 -4.79
C PRO A 220 10.63 -22.60 -4.14
N ARG A 221 9.36 -22.76 -3.73
CA ARG A 221 8.81 -23.93 -3.02
C ARG A 221 9.43 -24.20 -1.64
N VAL A 222 10.32 -23.34 -1.18
CA VAL A 222 10.78 -23.31 0.20
C VAL A 222 9.91 -22.30 0.96
N PRO A 223 9.36 -22.68 2.13
CA PRO A 223 8.61 -21.74 2.94
C PRO A 223 9.46 -20.58 3.40
N ILE A 224 8.86 -19.40 3.51
CA ILE A 224 9.52 -18.22 4.06
C ILE A 224 9.81 -18.47 5.54
N TYR A 225 11.00 -18.12 5.99
CA TYR A 225 11.38 -18.09 7.39
C TYR A 225 11.36 -16.65 7.89
N ILE A 226 11.08 -16.48 9.18
CA ILE A 226 11.09 -15.18 9.84
C ILE A 226 11.90 -15.28 11.14
N TYR A 227 12.42 -14.15 11.61
CA TYR A 227 12.88 -14.01 12.99
C TYR A 227 11.84 -13.25 13.80
N HIS A 228 11.16 -13.94 14.71
CA HIS A 228 10.14 -13.39 15.58
C HIS A 228 10.73 -13.07 16.97
N ARG A 229 10.44 -11.90 17.53
CA ARG A 229 11.01 -11.43 18.80
C ARG A 229 10.90 -12.42 19.97
N ASN A 230 9.75 -13.07 20.10
CA ASN A 230 9.47 -13.98 21.22
C ASN A 230 9.82 -15.44 20.95
N TYR A 231 9.89 -15.85 19.67
CA TYR A 231 9.97 -17.27 19.28
C TYR A 231 11.16 -17.57 18.36
N GLU A 232 12.01 -16.57 18.11
CA GLU A 232 13.18 -16.65 17.25
C GLU A 232 12.84 -17.11 15.82
N SER A 233 13.63 -18.01 15.25
CA SER A 233 13.45 -18.46 13.88
C SER A 233 12.20 -19.33 13.75
N LEU A 234 11.22 -18.84 12.98
CA LEU A 234 9.97 -19.54 12.70
C LEU A 234 9.81 -19.81 11.21
N LYS A 235 9.24 -20.97 10.92
CA LYS A 235 8.78 -21.34 9.59
C LYS A 235 7.36 -20.81 9.37
N THR A 236 7.11 -20.19 8.21
CA THR A 236 5.77 -19.73 7.83
C THR A 236 5.01 -20.74 6.95
N ASN A 237 3.70 -20.51 6.77
CA ASN A 237 2.88 -21.20 5.75
C ASN A 237 2.96 -20.55 4.35
N ILE A 238 3.72 -19.46 4.19
CA ILE A 238 3.87 -18.75 2.91
C ILE A 238 5.00 -19.38 2.09
N SER A 239 4.74 -19.61 0.81
CA SER A 239 5.76 -20.03 -0.15
C SER A 239 5.41 -19.58 -1.57
N PHE A 240 6.44 -19.52 -2.42
CA PHE A 240 6.28 -19.31 -3.85
C PHE A 240 6.18 -20.65 -4.55
N SER A 241 5.18 -20.82 -5.41
CA SER A 241 4.89 -22.10 -6.08
C SER A 241 5.90 -22.44 -7.18
N SER A 242 6.45 -21.41 -7.81
CA SER A 242 7.34 -21.54 -8.97
C SER A 242 8.46 -20.50 -8.96
N GLU A 243 9.48 -20.77 -9.77
CA GLU A 243 10.61 -19.86 -9.98
C GLU A 243 10.17 -18.57 -10.66
N ALA A 244 9.34 -18.67 -11.70
CA ALA A 244 8.78 -17.51 -12.39
C ALA A 244 7.99 -16.59 -11.45
N GLU A 245 7.26 -17.17 -10.49
CA GLU A 245 6.51 -16.39 -9.50
C GLU A 245 7.45 -15.61 -8.58
N LEU A 246 8.49 -16.26 -8.04
CA LEU A 246 9.46 -15.61 -7.17
C LEU A 246 10.31 -14.58 -7.93
N ASP A 247 10.71 -14.86 -9.17
CA ASP A 247 11.44 -13.92 -10.01
C ASP A 247 10.63 -12.65 -10.27
N SER A 248 9.36 -12.81 -10.65
CA SER A 248 8.43 -11.70 -10.84
C SER A 248 8.27 -10.88 -9.56
N PHE A 249 8.16 -11.56 -8.42
CA PHE A 249 8.03 -10.91 -7.11
C PHE A 249 9.28 -10.12 -6.71
N VAL A 250 10.47 -10.68 -6.91
CA VAL A 250 11.75 -9.99 -6.64
C VAL A 250 11.91 -8.76 -7.53
N ILE A 251 11.52 -8.84 -8.81
CA ILE A 251 11.53 -7.70 -9.73
C ILE A 251 10.55 -6.60 -9.26
N GLN A 252 9.35 -6.98 -8.83
CA GLN A 252 8.37 -6.03 -8.29
C GLN A 252 8.86 -5.35 -7.01
N LEU A 253 9.45 -6.11 -6.08
CA LEU A 253 10.06 -5.54 -4.88
C LEU A 253 11.18 -4.56 -5.21
N ALA A 254 12.05 -4.90 -6.17
CA ALA A 254 13.11 -4.00 -6.63
C ALA A 254 12.55 -2.67 -7.15
N GLN A 255 11.53 -2.73 -8.00
CA GLN A 255 10.83 -1.54 -8.51
C GLN A 255 10.23 -0.70 -7.39
N LYS A 256 9.58 -1.35 -6.40
CA LYS A 256 9.03 -0.65 -5.22
C LYS A 256 10.11 0.06 -4.40
N CYS A 257 11.34 -0.45 -4.40
CA CYS A 257 12.50 0.18 -3.76
C CYS A 257 13.19 1.24 -4.64
N GLY A 258 12.64 1.57 -5.82
CA GLY A 258 13.25 2.49 -6.78
C GLY A 258 14.54 1.96 -7.41
N ARG A 259 14.70 0.63 -7.46
CA ARG A 259 15.87 -0.06 -8.01
C ARG A 259 15.50 -0.95 -9.18
N HIS A 260 16.50 -1.31 -9.96
CA HIS A 260 16.37 -2.26 -11.05
C HIS A 260 17.25 -3.48 -10.80
N ILE A 261 16.66 -4.66 -10.94
CA ILE A 261 17.34 -5.95 -10.90
C ILE A 261 17.14 -6.64 -12.25
N SER A 262 18.18 -7.33 -12.73
CA SER A 262 18.13 -8.01 -14.04
C SER A 262 19.07 -9.19 -14.05
N ILE A 263 18.98 -10.06 -15.04
CA ILE A 263 19.91 -11.19 -15.19
C ILE A 263 21.37 -10.69 -15.26
N ALA A 264 21.63 -9.59 -15.98
CA ALA A 264 22.96 -8.99 -16.07
C ALA A 264 23.44 -8.33 -14.75
N ARG A 265 22.52 -7.97 -13.86
CA ARG A 265 22.79 -7.39 -12.54
C ARG A 265 21.86 -8.03 -11.50
N PRO A 266 22.18 -9.27 -11.09
CA PRO A 266 21.25 -10.10 -10.34
C PRO A 266 21.25 -9.82 -8.84
N LEU A 267 22.15 -8.97 -8.33
CA LEU A 267 22.23 -8.62 -6.92
C LEU A 267 21.67 -7.21 -6.69
N MET A 268 20.88 -7.06 -5.63
CA MET A 268 20.34 -5.79 -5.20
C MET A 268 20.41 -5.65 -3.68
N ASP A 269 20.97 -4.53 -3.23
CA ASP A 269 20.81 -4.00 -1.87
C ASP A 269 20.02 -2.69 -1.95
N ALA A 270 18.97 -2.56 -1.16
CA ALA A 270 18.12 -1.37 -1.16
C ALA A 270 17.46 -1.10 0.20
N THR A 271 16.93 0.12 0.33
CA THR A 271 16.01 0.49 1.41
C THR A 271 14.60 0.48 0.84
N MET A 272 13.71 -0.23 1.53
CA MET A 272 12.29 -0.32 1.22
C MET A 272 11.55 0.97 1.61
N PRO A 273 10.33 1.21 1.10
CA PRO A 273 9.56 2.41 1.43
C PRO A 273 9.30 2.62 2.93
N ASP A 274 9.17 1.54 3.71
CA ASP A 274 8.99 1.56 5.17
C ASP A 274 10.31 1.79 5.94
N GLY A 275 11.44 1.93 5.24
CA GLY A 275 12.78 2.05 5.83
C GLY A 275 13.49 0.71 6.06
N SER A 276 12.80 -0.42 5.88
CA SER A 276 13.42 -1.75 6.01
C SER A 276 14.54 -1.95 4.99
N ARG A 277 15.55 -2.76 5.33
CA ARG A 277 16.61 -3.13 4.37
C ARG A 277 16.20 -4.38 3.63
N ILE A 278 16.40 -4.40 2.32
CA ILE A 278 16.25 -5.60 1.49
C ILE A 278 17.56 -5.92 0.79
N GLN A 279 17.96 -7.18 0.86
CA GLN A 279 18.88 -7.82 -0.06
C GLN A 279 18.07 -8.76 -0.95
N ALA A 280 18.32 -8.76 -2.25
CA ALA A 280 17.72 -9.72 -3.16
C ALA A 280 18.72 -10.22 -4.20
N CYS A 281 18.52 -11.48 -4.60
CA CYS A 281 19.23 -12.14 -5.67
C CYS A 281 18.22 -12.64 -6.71
N LEU A 282 18.41 -12.30 -7.99
CA LEU A 282 17.60 -12.75 -9.10
C LEU A 282 18.27 -13.89 -9.86
N SER A 283 17.47 -14.89 -10.26
CA SER A 283 17.84 -16.00 -11.12
C SER A 283 18.87 -16.97 -10.50
N ARG A 284 19.10 -18.08 -11.19
CA ARG A 284 20.06 -19.11 -10.81
C ARG A 284 21.51 -18.77 -11.10
N GLU A 285 21.77 -17.65 -11.77
CA GLU A 285 23.13 -17.27 -12.16
C GLU A 285 24.03 -17.01 -10.96
N VAL A 286 23.45 -16.56 -9.84
CA VAL A 286 24.18 -16.30 -8.59
C VAL A 286 23.71 -17.19 -7.44
N SER A 287 22.43 -17.58 -7.41
CA SER A 287 21.88 -18.47 -6.38
C SER A 287 21.44 -19.81 -6.97
N SER A 288 22.14 -20.89 -6.63
CA SER A 288 21.92 -22.22 -7.23
C SER A 288 20.49 -22.75 -7.07
N MET A 289 19.73 -22.27 -6.08
CA MET A 289 18.36 -22.70 -5.78
C MET A 289 17.27 -21.82 -6.40
N GLY A 290 17.65 -20.78 -7.15
CA GLY A 290 16.74 -19.78 -7.72
C GLY A 290 16.84 -18.44 -6.98
N SER A 291 15.98 -17.50 -7.36
CA SER A 291 15.91 -16.18 -6.71
C SER A 291 15.67 -16.30 -5.21
N ASN A 292 16.16 -15.32 -4.45
CA ASN A 292 15.97 -15.21 -3.01
C ASN A 292 15.94 -13.75 -2.57
N PHE A 293 15.42 -13.49 -1.38
CA PHE A 293 15.51 -12.19 -0.73
C PHE A 293 15.54 -12.32 0.78
N THR A 294 16.17 -11.36 1.43
CA THR A 294 16.16 -11.17 2.88
C THR A 294 15.80 -9.74 3.19
N ILE A 295 14.81 -9.54 4.05
CA ILE A 295 14.37 -8.24 4.53
C ILE A 295 14.67 -8.16 6.02
N ARG A 296 15.41 -7.13 6.42
CA ARG A 296 15.60 -6.76 7.81
C ARG A 296 14.73 -5.55 8.12
N ARG A 297 13.75 -5.76 8.99
CA ARG A 297 12.68 -4.82 9.29
C ARG A 297 13.22 -3.60 10.01
N PHE A 298 12.78 -2.43 9.56
CA PHE A 298 12.98 -1.20 10.31
C PHE A 298 11.99 -1.14 11.47
N ARG A 299 12.49 -0.83 12.67
CA ARG A 299 11.65 -0.73 13.85
C ARG A 299 11.02 0.66 13.91
N GLU A 300 9.72 0.74 13.63
CA GLU A 300 8.98 2.01 13.65
C GLU A 300 8.99 2.65 15.06
N GLU A 301 8.74 1.87 16.11
CA GLU A 301 8.81 2.34 17.50
C GLU A 301 10.13 1.93 18.18
N PRO A 302 11.11 2.84 18.31
CA PRO A 302 12.38 2.53 18.95
C PRO A 302 12.19 2.23 20.44
N LEU A 303 13.13 1.46 21.02
CA LEU A 303 13.15 1.28 22.47
C LEU A 303 13.39 2.62 23.18
N THR A 304 12.80 2.77 24.35
CA THR A 304 12.98 3.94 25.22
C THR A 304 13.97 3.60 26.33
N PRO A 305 14.57 4.59 27.00
CA PRO A 305 15.36 4.35 28.20
C PRO A 305 14.61 3.55 29.28
N SER A 306 13.30 3.76 29.43
CA SER A 306 12.45 2.97 30.34
C SER A 306 12.38 1.51 29.92
N HIS A 307 12.28 1.21 28.63
CA HIS A 307 12.33 -0.18 28.16
C HIS A 307 13.69 -0.83 28.49
N LEU A 308 14.80 -0.11 28.34
CA LEU A 308 16.12 -0.64 28.70
C LEU A 308 16.22 -0.98 30.19
N VAL A 309 15.58 -0.18 31.05
CA VAL A 309 15.50 -0.46 32.50
C VAL A 309 14.60 -1.66 32.79
N GLU A 310 13.42 -1.72 32.17
CA GLU A 310 12.47 -2.83 32.31
C GLU A 310 13.07 -4.16 31.88
N PHE A 311 13.85 -4.16 30.79
CA PHE A 311 14.56 -5.34 30.30
C PHE A 311 15.84 -5.64 31.08
N ASN A 312 16.13 -4.91 32.16
CA ASN A 312 17.36 -5.02 32.95
C ASN A 312 18.65 -4.88 32.12
N THR A 313 18.59 -4.16 31.00
CA THR A 313 19.77 -3.86 30.16
C THR A 313 20.64 -2.79 30.82
N ILE A 314 20.02 -1.79 31.49
CA ILE A 314 20.68 -0.80 32.33
C ILE A 314 19.89 -0.60 33.63
N SER A 315 20.56 -0.16 34.70
CA SER A 315 19.86 0.24 35.92
C SER A 315 19.27 1.66 35.80
N PRO A 316 18.28 2.04 36.62
CA PRO A 316 17.77 3.42 36.67
C PRO A 316 18.87 4.46 36.93
N GLU A 317 19.87 4.12 37.74
CA GLU A 317 21.00 5.00 38.05
C GLU A 317 21.90 5.21 36.82
N ILE A 318 22.13 4.16 36.02
CA ILE A 318 22.88 4.25 34.77
C ILE A 318 22.09 5.08 33.75
N ALA A 319 20.77 4.90 33.66
CA ALA A 319 19.91 5.72 32.80
C ALA A 319 20.00 7.21 33.18
N ALA A 320 19.92 7.53 34.47
CA ALA A 320 20.07 8.90 34.98
C ALA A 320 21.47 9.47 34.71
N TYR A 321 22.52 8.65 34.85
CA TYR A 321 23.89 9.04 34.48
C TYR A 321 23.99 9.41 33.01
N PHE A 322 23.46 8.57 32.10
CA PHE A 322 23.47 8.87 30.67
C PHE A 322 22.64 10.10 30.32
N TRP A 323 21.50 10.29 30.97
CA TRP A 323 20.70 11.51 30.79
C TRP A 323 21.54 12.75 31.08
N LEU A 324 22.13 12.85 32.28
CA LEU A 324 22.96 13.99 32.65
C LEU A 324 24.18 14.16 31.74
N ALA A 325 24.83 13.06 31.37
CA ALA A 325 26.00 13.10 30.48
C ALA A 325 25.64 13.62 29.07
N ILE A 326 24.57 13.09 28.48
CA ILE A 326 24.11 13.47 27.14
C ILE A 326 23.63 14.92 27.12
N GLU A 327 22.83 15.34 28.10
CA GLU A 327 22.34 16.72 28.21
C GLU A 327 23.50 17.74 28.30
N ASN A 328 24.62 17.35 28.91
CA ASN A 328 25.82 18.19 29.04
C ASN A 328 26.84 17.98 27.91
N GLY A 329 26.46 17.32 26.81
CA GLY A 329 27.28 17.18 25.61
C GLY A 329 28.47 16.21 25.74
N ALA A 330 28.43 15.28 26.70
CA ALA A 330 29.47 14.26 26.82
C ALA A 330 29.46 13.34 25.59
N SER A 331 30.64 13.06 25.04
CA SER A 331 30.79 12.10 23.95
C SER A 331 30.90 10.68 24.51
N ALA A 332 30.20 9.73 23.88
CA ALA A 332 30.21 8.32 24.28
C ALA A 332 30.34 7.39 23.08
N VAL A 333 30.85 6.19 23.33
CA VAL A 333 30.89 5.09 22.35
C VAL A 333 30.27 3.86 23.02
N LEU A 334 29.24 3.30 22.37
CA LEU A 334 28.62 2.05 22.80
C LEU A 334 29.32 0.88 22.10
N ALA A 335 29.97 0.02 22.88
CA ALA A 335 30.76 -1.10 22.38
C ALA A 335 30.14 -2.45 22.80
N GLY A 336 30.32 -3.47 21.96
CA GLY A 336 29.77 -4.80 22.16
C GLY A 336 29.94 -5.67 20.92
N GLY A 337 29.55 -6.94 21.01
CA GLY A 337 29.54 -7.85 19.86
C GLY A 337 28.52 -7.45 18.79
N THR A 338 28.57 -8.10 17.64
CA THR A 338 27.49 -8.05 16.66
C THR A 338 26.20 -8.56 17.31
N ALA A 339 25.06 -7.93 17.00
CA ALA A 339 23.75 -8.24 17.58
C ALA A 339 23.63 -8.09 19.12
N SER A 340 24.56 -7.42 19.80
CA SER A 340 24.47 -7.20 21.26
C SER A 340 23.57 -6.01 21.67
N GLY A 341 22.77 -5.46 20.76
CA GLY A 341 21.87 -4.33 21.06
C GLY A 341 22.52 -2.94 21.09
N LYS A 342 23.67 -2.75 20.41
CA LYS A 342 24.40 -1.47 20.40
C LYS A 342 23.56 -0.32 19.82
N THR A 343 23.12 -0.46 18.57
CA THR A 343 22.30 0.57 17.91
C THR A 343 20.99 0.78 18.64
N THR A 344 20.39 -0.28 19.16
CA THR A 344 19.17 -0.21 19.97
C THR A 344 19.36 0.64 21.23
N SER A 345 20.46 0.43 21.95
CA SER A 345 20.80 1.21 23.15
C SER A 345 21.14 2.66 22.79
N LEU A 346 21.88 2.87 21.70
CA LEU A 346 22.20 4.21 21.19
C LEU A 346 20.91 4.99 20.90
N ASN A 347 20.00 4.40 20.12
CA ASN A 347 18.75 5.02 19.71
C ASN A 347 17.88 5.39 20.93
N ALA A 348 17.76 4.47 21.90
CA ALA A 348 17.04 4.71 23.14
C ALA A 348 17.65 5.85 23.97
N LEU A 349 18.96 5.85 24.19
CA LEU A 349 19.63 6.87 24.99
C LEU A 349 19.64 8.24 24.30
N CYS A 350 19.60 8.29 22.97
CA CYS A 350 19.47 9.55 22.22
C CYS A 350 18.15 10.29 22.50
N LEU A 351 17.14 9.63 23.09
CA LEU A 351 15.93 10.31 23.57
C LEU A 351 16.21 11.29 24.72
N PHE A 352 17.37 11.22 25.37
CA PHE A 352 17.81 12.23 26.36
C PHE A 352 18.39 13.51 25.72
N ILE A 353 18.59 13.54 24.40
CA ILE A 353 19.03 14.76 23.71
C ILE A 353 17.91 15.81 23.82
N PRO A 354 18.19 17.06 24.24
CA PRO A 354 17.16 18.09 24.33
C PRO A 354 16.48 18.36 22.97
N PRO A 355 15.15 18.58 22.93
CA PRO A 355 14.36 18.58 21.69
C PRO A 355 14.73 19.68 20.68
N GLU A 356 15.30 20.80 21.14
CA GLU A 356 15.70 21.95 20.31
C GLU A 356 17.05 21.73 19.59
N MET A 357 17.83 20.74 20.02
CA MET A 357 19.20 20.53 19.56
C MET A 357 19.23 20.01 18.12
N LYS A 358 20.20 20.47 17.34
CA LYS A 358 20.43 19.97 15.98
C LYS A 358 21.21 18.66 16.04
N ILE A 359 20.62 17.63 15.48
CA ILE A 359 21.20 16.29 15.41
C ILE A 359 21.54 15.96 13.95
N VAL A 360 22.71 15.40 13.72
CA VAL A 360 23.06 14.76 12.44
C VAL A 360 23.39 13.30 12.71
N SER A 361 22.60 12.37 12.14
CA SER A 361 22.97 10.95 12.11
C SER A 361 23.65 10.61 10.79
N ILE A 362 24.66 9.74 10.86
CA ILE A 362 25.42 9.23 9.72
C ILE A 362 25.48 7.72 9.85
N GLU A 363 24.90 7.01 8.89
CA GLU A 363 24.75 5.56 8.97
C GLU A 363 25.03 4.91 7.61
N ASP A 364 25.52 3.67 7.59
CA ASP A 364 25.57 2.90 6.34
C ASP A 364 24.18 2.41 5.93
N THR A 365 23.37 2.01 6.91
CA THR A 365 21.96 1.66 6.76
C THR A 365 21.17 2.42 7.81
N ARG A 366 20.01 2.96 7.46
CA ARG A 366 19.15 3.67 8.40
C ARG A 366 18.63 2.71 9.48
N GLU A 367 19.10 2.86 10.71
CA GLU A 367 18.65 2.11 11.90
C GLU A 367 18.15 3.04 13.02
N ILE A 368 18.70 4.26 13.09
CA ILE A 368 18.31 5.28 14.07
C ILE A 368 16.96 5.87 13.68
N ASN A 369 16.07 6.00 14.68
CA ASN A 369 14.76 6.63 14.54
C ASN A 369 14.53 7.58 15.71
N LEU A 370 14.66 8.89 15.48
CA LEU A 370 14.50 9.89 16.52
C LEU A 370 13.21 10.69 16.32
N PRO A 371 12.48 11.01 17.42
CA PRO A 371 11.32 11.89 17.37
C PRO A 371 11.70 13.37 17.22
N HIS A 372 12.99 13.72 17.27
CA HIS A 372 13.48 15.09 17.23
C HIS A 372 13.21 15.75 15.87
N PRO A 373 12.56 16.94 15.84
CA PRO A 373 12.24 17.60 14.57
C PRO A 373 13.48 18.21 13.89
N ASN A 374 14.49 18.63 14.66
CA ASN A 374 15.72 19.24 14.16
C ASN A 374 16.81 18.18 13.89
N TRP A 375 16.47 17.16 13.09
CA TRP A 375 17.34 16.03 12.80
C TRP A 375 17.59 15.87 11.30
N ILE A 376 18.86 15.72 10.93
CA ILE A 376 19.32 15.38 9.59
C ILE A 376 19.81 13.93 9.60
N ALA A 377 19.07 13.04 8.94
CA ALA A 377 19.45 11.64 8.75
C ALA A 377 20.25 11.50 7.45
N SER A 378 21.54 11.16 7.56
CA SER A 378 22.43 10.95 6.40
C SER A 378 22.77 9.47 6.27
N VAL A 379 22.61 8.93 5.07
CA VAL A 379 22.94 7.52 4.77
C VAL A 379 24.02 7.48 3.69
N THR A 380 24.95 6.53 3.79
CA THR A 380 25.96 6.35 2.75
C THR A 380 25.34 5.90 1.42
N ARG A 381 26.07 6.15 0.34
CA ARG A 381 25.66 5.74 -1.00
C ARG A 381 26.80 4.98 -1.63
N GLU A 382 26.58 3.70 -1.87
CA GLU A 382 27.47 2.91 -2.71
C GLU A 382 27.42 3.41 -4.16
N GLY A 383 28.58 3.43 -4.82
CA GLY A 383 28.65 3.80 -6.23
C GLY A 383 28.00 2.69 -7.08
N THR A 384 27.10 3.06 -7.98
CA THR A 384 26.61 2.11 -8.99
C THR A 384 27.48 2.20 -10.25
N ALA A 385 27.59 1.09 -11.00
CA ALA A 385 28.34 1.05 -12.25
C ALA A 385 27.88 2.10 -13.29
N GLU A 386 26.61 2.55 -13.21
CA GLU A 386 26.04 3.61 -14.06
C GLU A 386 26.46 5.02 -13.67
N SER A 387 26.82 5.25 -12.40
CA SER A 387 27.10 6.58 -11.86
C SER A 387 28.60 6.92 -11.84
N GLY A 388 29.46 5.94 -12.16
CA GLY A 388 30.92 6.04 -12.07
C GLY A 388 31.46 6.08 -10.63
N GLU A 389 32.76 5.79 -10.45
CA GLU A 389 33.42 5.79 -9.12
C GLU A 389 33.28 7.12 -8.33
N GLY A 390 33.00 8.23 -9.03
CA GLY A 390 32.80 9.55 -8.42
C GLY A 390 31.47 9.75 -7.69
N SER A 391 30.56 8.77 -7.70
CA SER A 391 29.26 8.88 -7.04
C SER A 391 29.18 8.26 -5.65
N LYS A 392 30.25 7.57 -5.19
CA LYS A 392 30.28 6.97 -3.86
C LYS A 392 30.33 8.08 -2.80
N VAL A 393 29.47 7.96 -1.81
CA VAL A 393 29.46 8.85 -0.64
C VAL A 393 29.62 7.97 0.59
N GLY A 394 30.81 8.00 1.20
CA GLY A 394 31.08 7.22 2.42
C GLY A 394 30.76 7.99 3.68
N MET A 395 30.76 7.30 4.84
CA MET A 395 30.54 7.93 6.14
C MET A 395 31.51 9.09 6.41
N PHE A 396 32.78 8.96 5.98
CA PHE A 396 33.78 10.00 6.17
C PHE A 396 33.45 11.29 5.42
N ASP A 397 32.85 11.19 4.23
CA ASP A 397 32.42 12.35 3.44
C ASP A 397 31.22 13.03 4.11
N LEU A 398 30.26 12.23 4.59
CA LEU A 398 29.10 12.71 5.35
C LEU A 398 29.52 13.39 6.64
N LEU A 399 30.51 12.83 7.36
CA LEU A 399 31.02 13.41 8.60
C LEU A 399 31.65 14.79 8.35
N LYS A 400 32.46 14.93 7.29
CA LYS A 400 32.99 16.24 6.88
C LYS A 400 31.90 17.25 6.55
N ALA A 401 30.83 16.80 5.90
CA ALA A 401 29.68 17.65 5.57
C ALA A 401 28.91 18.07 6.83
N ALA A 402 28.66 17.13 7.75
CA ALA A 402 27.97 17.35 9.02
C ALA A 402 28.65 18.44 9.85
N LEU A 403 29.99 18.44 9.93
CA LEU A 403 30.75 19.47 10.65
C LEU A 403 30.52 20.89 10.12
N ARG A 404 30.08 21.07 8.87
CA ARG A 404 29.72 22.38 8.29
C ARG A 404 28.27 22.78 8.55
N GLN A 405 27.44 21.84 8.98
CA GLN A 405 26.04 22.07 9.32
C GLN A 405 25.88 22.60 10.76
N ARG A 406 26.98 22.67 11.53
CA ARG A 406 27.01 23.17 12.91
C ARG A 406 26.02 22.41 13.84
N PRO A 407 26.07 21.07 13.88
CA PRO A 407 25.22 20.28 14.77
C PRO A 407 25.70 20.37 16.22
N GLU A 408 24.78 20.23 17.16
CA GLU A 408 25.10 20.03 18.58
C GLU A 408 25.43 18.55 18.88
N TYR A 409 24.77 17.62 18.19
CA TYR A 409 25.02 16.18 18.32
C TYR A 409 25.28 15.55 16.96
N ILE A 410 26.34 14.73 16.88
CA ILE A 410 26.63 13.87 15.74
C ILE A 410 26.53 12.43 16.21
N LEU A 411 25.65 11.66 15.57
CA LEU A 411 25.49 10.23 15.78
C LEU A 411 26.13 9.51 14.61
N VAL A 412 27.04 8.59 14.89
CA VAL A 412 27.67 7.77 13.86
C VAL A 412 27.27 6.33 14.13
N GLY A 413 26.50 5.76 13.20
CA GLY A 413 26.15 4.34 13.18
C GLY A 413 27.35 3.46 12.79
N GLU A 414 27.13 2.16 12.78
CA GLU A 414 28.10 1.16 12.32
C GLU A 414 27.86 0.76 10.85
#